data_AF-A0A136JV46-F1
#
_entry.id   AF-A0A136JV46-F1
#
_cell.length_a   1.000
_cell.length_b   1.000
_cell.length_c   1.000
_cell.angle_alpha   90.00
_cell.angle_beta   90.00
_cell.angle_gamma   90.00
#
_symmetry.space_group_name_H-M   'P 1'
#
loop_
_entity.id
_entity.type
_entity.pdbx_description
1 polymer ?
#
loop_
_entity_poly.entity_id
_entity_poly.type
_entity_poly.pdbx_seq_one_letter_code
_entity_poly.pdbx_strand_id
1 'polypeptide(L)'
;MHDALTLFKRNINELFGICVDILNVGRSLQQLSWSMQILANNGVVQAAKVGGGKGRPMLALVEILNHTPKEIRPEVASLERLCATLAKVTASSSNIAWRYHQLLASLLSTIAHSEQASTPATHDLLARLRFTTAEDVAQLMRHPRFAAEERLQRDNHTFIADLCQTNLVQLHERLKDAVRCLGETRQALGGLKMIGLTSRYMAFCIASEAAGLAEAEANFRNLSAEITRVVDDLDAKTRAMKDAIDHGQELLELLLKGQTYAK
;
A
#
# COMPACT_ATOMS: atom_id res chain seq x y z
N MET A 1 26.59 11.06 10.81
CA MET A 1 26.66 11.17 9.33
C MET A 1 25.92 10.04 8.61
N HIS A 2 26.13 8.77 8.98
CA HIS A 2 25.39 7.62 8.40
C HIS A 2 23.88 7.58 8.74
N ASP A 3 23.42 8.38 9.70
CA ASP A 3 22.10 8.22 10.31
C ASP A 3 20.97 8.66 9.35
N ALA A 4 21.07 9.83 8.71
CA ALA A 4 20.02 10.33 7.81
C ALA A 4 19.82 9.45 6.56
N LEU A 5 20.91 9.02 5.92
CA LEU A 5 20.86 8.12 4.76
C LEU A 5 20.32 6.73 5.14
N THR A 6 20.74 6.21 6.29
CA THR A 6 20.24 4.92 6.80
C THR A 6 18.76 5.01 7.15
N LEU A 7 18.33 6.13 7.73
CA LEU A 7 16.93 6.41 8.05
C LEU A 7 16.10 6.56 6.78
N PHE A 8 16.60 7.24 5.74
CA PHE A 8 15.93 7.34 4.45
C PHE A 8 15.68 5.96 3.82
N LYS A 9 16.72 5.11 3.78
CA LYS A 9 16.59 3.70 3.34
C LYS A 9 15.61 2.91 4.20
N ARG A 10 15.66 3.05 5.53
CA ARG A 10 14.74 2.40 6.46
C ARG A 10 13.29 2.79 6.18
N ASN A 11 13.03 4.07 5.96
CA ASN A 11 11.68 4.58 5.70
C ASN A 11 11.13 4.09 4.36
N ILE A 12 11.97 3.95 3.33
CA ILE A 12 11.55 3.34 2.05
C ILE A 12 11.22 1.84 2.24
N ASN A 13 11.99 1.13 3.07
CA ASN A 13 11.68 -0.26 3.40
C ASN A 13 10.40 -0.39 4.26
N GLU A 14 10.14 0.54 5.17
CA GLU A 14 8.89 0.61 5.92
C GLU A 14 7.70 0.81 4.97
N LEU A 15 7.84 1.73 4.00
CA LEU A 15 6.84 1.93 2.95
C LEU A 15 6.56 0.65 2.16
N PHE A 16 7.59 -0.11 1.80
CA PHE A 16 7.41 -1.41 1.16
C PHE A 16 6.61 -2.39 2.04
N GLY A 17 6.92 -2.46 3.33
CA GLY A 17 6.17 -3.28 4.29
C GLY A 17 4.68 -2.91 4.33
N ILE A 18 4.37 -1.62 4.45
CA ILE A 18 2.99 -1.10 4.42
C ILE A 18 2.27 -1.51 3.13
N CYS A 19 2.96 -1.43 1.99
CA CYS A 19 2.36 -1.79 0.70
C CYS A 19 2.13 -3.30 0.55
N VAL A 20 2.97 -4.13 1.17
CA VAL A 20 2.73 -5.58 1.25
C VAL A 20 1.52 -5.89 2.12
N ASP A 21 1.33 -5.17 3.22
CA ASP A 21 0.13 -5.32 4.06
C ASP A 21 -1.13 -4.95 3.29
N ILE A 22 -1.12 -3.85 2.54
CA ILE A 22 -2.20 -3.44 1.63
C ILE A 22 -2.49 -4.54 0.59
N LEU A 23 -1.45 -5.15 -0.01
CA LEU A 23 -1.62 -6.27 -0.94
C LEU A 23 -2.24 -7.50 -0.29
N ASN A 24 -1.81 -7.85 0.92
CA ASN A 24 -2.35 -8.99 1.66
C ASN A 24 -3.82 -8.79 1.99
N VAL A 25 -4.22 -7.58 2.41
CA VAL A 25 -5.63 -7.26 2.61
C VAL A 25 -6.39 -7.33 1.28
N GLY A 26 -5.84 -6.79 0.20
CA GLY A 26 -6.42 -6.87 -1.15
C GLY A 26 -6.73 -8.30 -1.59
N ARG A 27 -5.81 -9.24 -1.35
CA ARG A 27 -6.01 -10.68 -1.62
C ARG A 27 -7.09 -11.30 -0.74
N SER A 28 -7.15 -10.92 0.54
CA SER A 28 -8.20 -11.43 1.45
C SER A 28 -9.61 -10.99 1.02
N LEU A 29 -9.74 -9.81 0.41
CA LEU A 29 -11.02 -9.31 -0.12
C LEU A 29 -11.56 -10.17 -1.27
N GLN A 30 -10.70 -10.83 -2.05
CA GLN A 30 -11.16 -11.79 -3.06
C GLN A 30 -11.86 -12.99 -2.43
N GLN A 31 -11.29 -13.56 -1.37
CA GLN A 31 -11.91 -14.67 -0.66
C GLN A 31 -13.28 -14.28 -0.11
N LEU A 32 -13.38 -13.06 0.42
CA LEU A 32 -14.62 -12.52 0.95
C LEU A 32 -15.68 -12.31 -0.14
N SER A 33 -15.29 -11.80 -1.31
CA SER A 33 -16.17 -11.69 -2.49
C SER A 33 -16.76 -13.04 -2.91
N TRP A 34 -15.95 -14.11 -2.87
CA TRP A 34 -16.42 -15.48 -3.11
C TRP A 34 -17.41 -15.95 -2.04
N SER A 35 -17.14 -15.69 -0.76
CA SER A 35 -18.05 -16.03 0.33
C SER A 35 -19.40 -15.34 0.19
N MET A 36 -19.44 -14.05 -0.14
CA MET A 36 -20.69 -13.31 -0.38
C MET A 36 -21.52 -13.92 -1.51
N GLN A 37 -20.87 -14.41 -2.57
CA GLN A 37 -21.58 -15.06 -3.66
C GLN A 37 -22.20 -16.41 -3.26
N ILE A 38 -21.47 -17.22 -2.49
CA ILE A 38 -22.00 -18.50 -1.98
C ILE A 38 -23.22 -18.23 -1.11
N LEU A 39 -23.15 -17.23 -0.23
CA LEU A 39 -24.29 -16.83 0.61
C LEU A 39 -25.48 -16.38 -0.22
N ALA A 40 -25.27 -15.54 -1.23
CA ALA A 40 -26.35 -15.09 -2.11
C ALA A 40 -27.02 -16.26 -2.85
N ASN A 41 -26.23 -17.19 -3.41
CA ASN A 41 -26.75 -18.40 -4.05
C ASN A 41 -27.53 -19.29 -3.08
N ASN A 42 -27.02 -19.49 -1.86
CA ASN A 42 -27.71 -20.25 -0.82
C ASN A 42 -29.04 -19.60 -0.44
N GLY A 43 -29.06 -18.27 -0.35
CA GLY A 43 -30.29 -17.52 -0.16
C GLY A 43 -31.32 -17.81 -1.25
N VAL A 44 -30.92 -17.84 -2.52
CA VAL A 44 -31.86 -18.06 -3.66
C VAL A 44 -32.51 -19.42 -3.53
N VAL A 45 -31.69 -20.43 -3.24
CA VAL A 45 -32.16 -21.81 -3.07
C VAL A 45 -33.09 -21.94 -1.86
N GLN A 46 -32.81 -21.26 -0.75
CA GLN A 46 -33.67 -21.26 0.43
C GLN A 46 -35.00 -20.54 0.18
N ALA A 47 -34.96 -19.38 -0.48
CA ALA A 47 -36.15 -18.60 -0.85
C ALA A 47 -37.07 -19.35 -1.81
N ALA A 48 -36.51 -20.08 -2.79
CA ALA A 48 -37.27 -20.89 -3.73
C ALA A 48 -38.00 -22.10 -3.09
N LYS A 49 -37.54 -22.56 -1.92
CA LYS A 49 -38.16 -23.67 -1.18
C LYS A 49 -39.38 -23.24 -0.35
N VAL A 50 -39.61 -21.93 -0.16
CA VAL A 50 -40.76 -21.42 0.60
C VAL A 50 -42.02 -21.48 -0.27
N GLY A 51 -42.91 -22.43 0.03
CA GLY A 51 -44.18 -22.60 -0.67
C GLY A 51 -45.20 -21.47 -0.43
N GLY A 52 -46.24 -21.43 -1.26
CA GLY A 52 -47.44 -20.61 -1.00
C GLY A 52 -47.30 -19.10 -1.20
N GLY A 53 -46.33 -18.63 -1.99
CA GLY A 53 -46.18 -17.20 -2.32
C GLY A 53 -45.64 -16.30 -1.20
N LYS A 54 -45.56 -16.80 0.03
CA LYS A 54 -44.98 -16.12 1.20
C LYS A 54 -43.47 -15.87 1.07
N GLY A 55 -42.79 -16.63 0.19
CA GLY A 55 -41.37 -16.44 -0.13
C GLY A 55 -41.08 -15.34 -1.16
N ARG A 56 -42.08 -14.68 -1.75
CA ARG A 56 -41.86 -13.68 -2.82
C ARG A 56 -41.03 -12.46 -2.38
N PRO A 57 -41.27 -11.83 -1.20
CA PRO A 57 -40.41 -10.77 -0.69
C PRO A 57 -38.98 -11.25 -0.43
N MET A 58 -38.82 -12.49 0.07
CA MET A 58 -37.52 -13.12 0.26
C MET A 58 -36.79 -13.38 -1.04
N LEU A 59 -37.48 -13.88 -2.07
CA LEU A 59 -36.91 -14.06 -3.41
C LEU A 59 -36.40 -12.73 -3.97
N ALA A 60 -37.17 -11.64 -3.87
CA ALA A 60 -36.74 -10.33 -4.38
C ALA A 60 -35.51 -9.80 -3.65
N LEU A 61 -35.48 -9.88 -2.30
CA LEU A 61 -34.32 -9.45 -1.50
C LEU A 61 -33.10 -10.31 -1.79
N VAL A 62 -33.28 -11.60 -1.98
CA VAL A 62 -32.19 -12.52 -2.27
C VAL A 62 -31.69 -12.38 -3.72
N GLU A 63 -32.56 -12.07 -4.68
CA GLU A 63 -32.17 -11.79 -6.06
C GLU A 63 -31.31 -10.53 -6.16
N ILE A 64 -31.63 -9.48 -5.40
CA ILE A 64 -30.79 -8.28 -5.32
C ILE A 64 -29.42 -8.63 -4.70
N LEU A 65 -29.37 -9.49 -3.67
CA LEU A 65 -28.11 -9.98 -3.10
C LEU A 65 -27.30 -10.81 -4.10
N ASN A 66 -27.98 -11.53 -4.99
CA ASN A 66 -27.33 -12.32 -6.03
C ASN A 66 -26.73 -11.46 -7.15
N HIS A 67 -27.16 -10.20 -7.28
CA HIS A 67 -26.53 -9.23 -8.17
C HIS A 67 -25.29 -8.59 -7.56
N THR A 68 -25.23 -8.45 -6.23
CA THR A 68 -24.13 -7.80 -5.51
C THR A 68 -22.73 -8.39 -5.85
N PRO A 69 -22.52 -9.72 -5.93
CA PRO A 69 -21.23 -10.29 -6.35
C PRO A 69 -20.75 -9.85 -7.74
N LYS A 70 -21.66 -9.56 -8.68
CA LYS A 70 -21.30 -9.09 -10.03
C LYS A 70 -20.70 -7.69 -9.99
N GLU A 71 -21.07 -6.89 -9.01
CA GLU A 71 -20.54 -5.54 -8.76
C GLU A 71 -19.26 -5.59 -7.91
N ILE A 72 -19.19 -6.47 -6.90
CA ILE A 72 -18.01 -6.60 -6.02
C ILE A 72 -16.79 -7.15 -6.77
N ARG A 73 -16.97 -8.21 -7.56
CA ARG A 73 -15.85 -8.91 -8.21
C ARG A 73 -14.94 -8.00 -9.06
N PRO A 74 -15.45 -7.14 -9.96
CA PRO A 74 -14.59 -6.25 -10.74
C PRO A 74 -13.89 -5.22 -9.85
N GLU A 75 -14.56 -4.70 -8.81
CA GLU A 75 -13.95 -3.75 -7.87
C GLU A 75 -12.81 -4.39 -7.07
N VAL A 76 -13.03 -5.59 -6.53
CA VAL A 76 -11.99 -6.34 -5.79
C VAL A 76 -10.84 -6.75 -6.70
N ALA A 77 -11.10 -7.18 -7.94
CA ALA A 77 -10.06 -7.51 -8.90
C ALA A 77 -9.24 -6.27 -9.31
N SER A 78 -9.91 -5.13 -9.49
CA SER A 78 -9.23 -3.85 -9.76
C SER A 78 -8.35 -3.45 -8.58
N LEU A 79 -8.85 -3.58 -7.35
CA LEU A 79 -8.11 -3.29 -6.12
C LEU A 79 -6.89 -4.20 -5.97
N GLU A 80 -7.01 -5.51 -6.19
CA GLU A 80 -5.87 -6.42 -6.13
C GLU A 80 -4.77 -6.02 -7.13
N ARG A 81 -5.16 -5.69 -8.37
CA ARG A 81 -4.23 -5.24 -9.40
C ARG A 81 -3.54 -3.92 -9.03
N LEU A 82 -4.26 -2.98 -8.42
CA LEU A 82 -3.69 -1.73 -7.91
C LEU A 82 -2.70 -2.03 -6.78
N CYS A 83 -3.07 -2.85 -5.80
CA CYS A 83 -2.17 -3.24 -4.71
C CYS A 83 -0.93 -3.98 -5.21
N ALA A 84 -1.06 -4.83 -6.23
CA ALA A 84 0.07 -5.53 -6.83
C ALA A 84 1.02 -4.57 -7.57
N THR A 85 0.47 -3.58 -8.27
CA THR A 85 1.23 -2.49 -8.88
C THR A 85 1.99 -1.69 -7.83
N LEU A 86 1.30 -1.32 -6.74
CA LEU A 86 1.88 -0.58 -5.62
C LEU A 86 3.05 -1.35 -4.98
N ALA A 87 2.87 -2.64 -4.70
CA ALA A 87 3.92 -3.51 -4.16
C ALA A 87 5.13 -3.61 -5.12
N LYS A 88 4.89 -3.69 -6.42
CA LYS A 88 5.96 -3.71 -7.43
C LYS A 88 6.74 -2.39 -7.48
N VAL A 89 6.05 -1.26 -7.46
CA VAL A 89 6.68 0.08 -7.49
C VAL A 89 7.50 0.31 -6.22
N THR A 90 7.00 -0.08 -5.05
CA THR A 90 7.71 0.09 -3.77
C THR A 90 8.87 -0.90 -3.60
N ALA A 91 8.76 -2.12 -4.12
CA ALA A 91 9.89 -3.06 -4.21
C ALA A 91 11.00 -2.49 -5.10
N SER A 92 10.65 -1.94 -6.26
CA SER A 92 11.61 -1.26 -7.15
C SER A 92 12.26 -0.07 -6.46
N SER A 93 11.49 0.72 -5.71
CA SER A 93 12.00 1.87 -4.95
C SER A 93 13.00 1.44 -3.88
N SER A 94 12.71 0.37 -3.15
CA SER A 94 13.59 -0.20 -2.13
C SER A 94 14.91 -0.69 -2.72
N ASN A 95 14.88 -1.31 -3.90
CA ASN A 95 16.09 -1.74 -4.60
C ASN A 95 16.95 -0.55 -5.05
N ILE A 96 16.33 0.50 -5.62
CA ILE A 96 17.04 1.73 -5.98
C ILE A 96 17.66 2.39 -4.75
N ALA A 97 16.93 2.46 -3.63
CA ALA A 97 17.41 3.03 -2.38
C ALA A 97 18.60 2.24 -1.81
N TRP A 98 18.57 0.90 -1.90
CA TRP A 98 19.69 0.06 -1.49
C TRP A 98 20.93 0.29 -2.36
N ARG A 99 20.77 0.30 -3.69
CA ARG A 99 21.86 0.60 -4.63
C ARG A 99 22.45 1.98 -4.39
N TYR A 100 21.60 3.00 -4.23
CA TYR A 100 22.01 4.36 -3.92
C TYR A 100 22.81 4.43 -2.62
N HIS A 101 22.32 3.78 -1.56
CA HIS A 101 23.00 3.73 -0.27
C HIS A 101 24.41 3.12 -0.39
N GLN A 102 24.58 2.04 -1.14
CA GLN A 102 25.90 1.41 -1.34
C GLN A 102 26.87 2.29 -2.12
N LEU A 103 26.41 2.88 -3.22
CA LEU A 103 27.23 3.78 -4.05
C LEU A 103 27.64 5.04 -3.28
N LEU A 104 26.74 5.58 -2.46
CA LEU A 104 27.06 6.73 -1.64
C LEU A 104 27.99 6.37 -0.47
N ALA A 105 27.77 5.20 0.16
CA ALA A 105 28.66 4.72 1.21
C ALA A 105 30.09 4.51 0.70
N SER A 106 30.27 4.06 -0.54
CA SER A 106 31.62 3.94 -1.12
C SER A 106 32.28 5.31 -1.28
N LEU A 107 31.58 6.33 -1.81
CA LEU A 107 32.09 7.70 -1.89
C LEU A 107 32.44 8.29 -0.51
N LEU A 108 31.57 8.08 0.48
CA LEU A 108 31.81 8.53 1.86
C LEU A 108 33.00 7.81 2.50
N SER A 109 33.21 6.54 2.19
CA SER A 109 34.36 5.78 2.69
C SER A 109 35.68 6.36 2.18
N THR A 110 35.74 6.81 0.92
CA THR A 110 36.93 7.46 0.34
C THR A 110 37.33 8.72 1.10
N ILE A 111 36.34 9.48 1.60
CA ILE A 111 36.56 10.65 2.44
C ILE A 111 37.03 10.23 3.83
N ALA A 112 36.34 9.28 4.48
CA ALA A 112 36.68 8.83 5.84
C ALA A 112 38.09 8.24 5.96
N HIS A 113 38.59 7.56 4.93
CA HIS A 113 39.98 7.06 4.92
C HIS A 113 41.03 8.17 4.83
N SER A 114 40.64 9.39 4.46
CA SER A 114 41.51 10.58 4.41
C SER A 114 41.37 11.50 5.63
N GLU A 115 40.41 11.23 6.52
CA GLU A 115 40.07 12.10 7.67
C GLU A 115 41.14 12.15 8.76
N GLN A 116 42.20 11.32 8.69
CA GLN A 116 43.38 11.47 9.56
C GLN A 116 44.12 12.82 9.38
N ALA A 117 43.80 13.60 8.34
CA ALA A 117 44.37 14.93 8.08
C ALA A 117 43.32 16.04 7.78
N SER A 118 42.04 15.80 8.07
CA SER A 118 40.96 16.72 7.66
C SER A 118 40.71 17.87 8.66
N THR A 119 40.34 19.04 8.13
CA THR A 119 40.00 20.22 8.93
C THR A 119 38.57 20.15 9.48
N PRO A 120 38.29 20.72 10.67
CA PRO A 120 36.96 20.66 11.31
C PRO A 120 35.82 21.25 10.46
N ALA A 121 36.12 22.25 9.61
CA ALA A 121 35.15 22.83 8.68
C ALA A 121 34.60 21.82 7.66
N THR A 122 35.38 20.79 7.35
CA THR A 122 35.03 19.74 6.38
C THR A 122 34.07 18.72 6.98
N HIS A 123 34.28 18.37 8.25
CA HIS A 123 33.33 17.55 9.02
C HIS A 123 31.98 18.25 9.20
N ASP A 124 31.99 19.55 9.48
CA ASP A 124 30.76 20.34 9.62
C ASP A 124 29.93 20.41 8.32
N LEU A 125 30.58 20.47 7.15
CA LEU A 125 29.90 20.43 5.86
C LEU A 125 29.21 19.09 5.65
N LEU A 126 29.94 17.98 5.84
CA LEU A 126 29.40 16.63 5.63
C LEU A 126 28.31 16.28 6.64
N ALA A 127 28.38 16.82 7.87
CA ALA A 127 27.34 16.64 8.88
C ALA A 127 26.00 17.31 8.51
N ARG A 128 26.02 18.34 7.65
CA ARG A 128 24.82 19.04 7.18
C ARG A 128 24.15 18.36 5.98
N LEU A 129 24.87 17.51 5.26
CA LEU A 129 24.35 16.79 4.09
C LEU A 129 23.39 15.69 4.52
N ARG A 130 22.18 15.71 3.97
CA ARG A 130 21.15 14.69 4.26
C ARG A 130 21.17 13.53 3.27
N PHE A 131 21.80 13.75 2.11
CA PHE A 131 21.91 12.77 1.03
C PHE A 131 20.55 12.25 0.56
N THR A 132 19.58 13.15 0.51
CA THR A 132 18.25 12.88 -0.04
C THR A 132 18.03 13.63 -1.36
N THR A 133 18.99 14.48 -1.76
CA THR A 133 18.91 15.32 -2.95
C THR A 133 20.16 15.18 -3.82
N ALA A 134 20.02 15.47 -5.12
CA ALA A 134 21.14 15.47 -6.05
C ALA A 134 22.17 16.56 -5.69
N GLU A 135 21.71 17.69 -5.13
CA GLU A 135 22.57 18.77 -4.65
C GLU A 135 23.51 18.30 -3.53
N ASP A 136 23.03 17.45 -2.61
CA ASP A 136 23.89 16.87 -1.56
C ASP A 136 25.04 16.06 -2.16
N VAL A 137 24.78 15.30 -3.23
CA VAL A 137 25.80 14.51 -3.95
C VAL A 137 26.76 15.44 -4.69
N ALA A 138 26.27 16.50 -5.32
CA ALA A 138 27.12 17.48 -5.99
C ALA A 138 28.03 18.21 -4.99
N GLN A 139 27.52 18.57 -3.81
CA GLN A 139 28.29 19.19 -2.73
C GLN A 139 29.34 18.22 -2.17
N LEU A 140 29.00 16.94 -2.01
CA LEU A 140 29.96 15.90 -1.63
C LEU A 140 31.15 15.86 -2.61
N MET A 141 30.88 15.88 -3.92
CA MET A 141 31.93 15.82 -4.95
C MET A 141 32.83 17.05 -5.01
N ARG A 142 32.44 18.18 -4.38
CA ARG A 142 33.33 19.35 -4.21
C ARG A 142 34.36 19.17 -3.10
N HIS A 143 34.33 18.05 -2.37
CA HIS A 143 35.29 17.77 -1.32
C HIS A 143 36.73 17.71 -1.89
N PRO A 144 37.73 18.36 -1.26
CA PRO A 144 39.09 18.46 -1.78
C PRO A 144 39.74 17.11 -2.09
N ARG A 145 39.33 16.04 -1.39
CA ARG A 145 39.80 14.67 -1.62
C ARG A 145 39.65 14.23 -3.07
N PHE A 146 38.50 14.48 -3.69
CA PHE A 146 38.23 14.06 -5.06
C PHE A 146 39.03 14.87 -6.10
N ALA A 147 39.36 16.12 -5.78
CA ALA A 147 40.23 16.95 -6.63
C ALA A 147 41.70 16.50 -6.55
N ALA A 148 42.15 16.01 -5.40
CA ALA A 148 43.52 15.56 -5.16
C ALA A 148 43.84 14.15 -5.70
N GLU A 149 42.85 13.42 -6.22
CA GLU A 149 43.02 12.07 -6.76
C GLU A 149 43.63 12.04 -8.16
N GLU A 150 44.20 10.89 -8.52
CA GLU A 150 44.63 10.58 -9.87
C GLU A 150 43.45 10.58 -10.86
N ARG A 151 43.74 10.85 -12.14
CA ARG A 151 42.71 11.02 -13.18
C ARG A 151 41.72 9.85 -13.23
N LEU A 152 42.21 8.60 -13.24
CA LEU A 152 41.35 7.42 -13.34
C LEU A 152 40.40 7.27 -12.12
N GLN A 153 40.90 7.55 -10.92
CA GLN A 153 40.10 7.48 -9.69
C GLN A 153 39.04 8.58 -9.68
N ARG A 154 39.43 9.79 -10.09
CA ARG A 154 38.50 10.92 -10.22
C ARG A 154 37.39 10.64 -11.22
N ASP A 155 37.73 10.08 -12.38
CA ASP A 155 36.76 9.69 -13.42
C ASP A 155 35.80 8.62 -12.88
N ASN A 156 36.30 7.62 -12.14
CA ASN A 156 35.47 6.59 -11.49
C ASN A 156 34.53 7.17 -10.42
N HIS A 157 35.00 8.06 -9.55
CA HIS A 157 34.15 8.68 -8.53
C HIS A 157 33.10 9.62 -9.14
N THR A 158 33.46 10.33 -10.22
CA THR A 158 32.50 11.13 -11.00
C THR A 158 31.41 10.25 -11.59
N PHE A 159 31.78 9.12 -12.20
CA PHE A 159 30.82 8.14 -12.71
C PHE A 159 29.89 7.59 -11.62
N ILE A 160 30.43 7.27 -10.43
CA ILE A 160 29.61 6.82 -9.29
C ILE A 160 28.65 7.93 -8.83
N ALA A 161 29.10 9.18 -8.78
CA ALA A 161 28.26 10.32 -8.42
C ALA A 161 27.10 10.52 -9.42
N ASP A 162 27.36 10.37 -10.72
CA ASP A 162 26.33 10.43 -11.76
C ASP A 162 25.30 9.30 -11.61
N LEU A 163 25.74 8.08 -11.27
CA LEU A 163 24.84 6.98 -10.94
C LEU A 163 24.00 7.27 -9.70
N CYS A 164 24.58 7.89 -8.67
CA CYS A 164 23.86 8.34 -7.48
C CYS A 164 22.76 9.36 -7.82
N GLN A 165 23.08 10.37 -8.63
CA GLN A 165 22.09 11.36 -9.09
C GLN A 165 20.98 10.71 -9.91
N THR A 166 21.33 9.83 -10.84
CA THR A 166 20.37 9.08 -11.66
C THR A 166 19.43 8.25 -10.78
N ASN A 167 19.98 7.57 -9.75
CA ASN A 167 19.18 6.79 -8.81
C ASN A 167 18.21 7.66 -8.02
N LEU A 168 18.62 8.83 -7.56
CA LEU A 168 17.74 9.75 -6.83
C LEU A 168 16.58 10.24 -7.71
N VAL A 169 16.85 10.60 -8.96
CA VAL A 169 15.80 11.00 -9.92
C VAL A 169 14.83 9.84 -10.16
N GLN A 170 15.33 8.64 -10.45
CA GLN A 170 14.50 7.46 -10.63
C GLN A 170 13.68 7.14 -9.39
N LEU A 171 14.28 7.21 -8.20
CA LEU A 171 13.60 6.96 -6.94
C LEU A 171 12.47 7.97 -6.73
N HIS A 172 12.73 9.26 -6.95
CA HIS A 172 11.73 10.30 -6.78
C HIS A 172 10.52 10.10 -7.71
N GLU A 173 10.75 9.74 -8.98
CA GLU A 173 9.67 9.41 -9.91
C GLU A 173 8.89 8.16 -9.47
N ARG A 174 9.56 7.13 -8.95
CA ARG A 174 8.88 5.95 -8.41
C ARG A 174 8.06 6.24 -7.15
N LEU A 175 8.52 7.15 -6.30
CA LEU A 175 7.76 7.58 -5.12
C LEU A 175 6.51 8.38 -5.55
N LYS A 176 6.58 9.22 -6.59
CA LYS A 176 5.40 9.88 -7.18
C LYS A 176 4.41 8.86 -7.76
N ASP A 177 4.90 7.86 -8.49
CA ASP A 177 4.07 6.76 -8.99
C ASP A 177 3.37 6.02 -7.84
N ALA A 178 4.07 5.78 -6.72
CA ALA A 178 3.50 5.15 -5.54
C ALA A 178 2.38 6.00 -4.90
N VAL A 179 2.56 7.33 -4.79
CA VAL A 179 1.53 8.25 -4.30
C VAL A 179 0.26 8.18 -5.16
N ARG A 180 0.43 8.25 -6.49
CA ARG A 180 -0.69 8.13 -7.42
C ARG A 180 -1.42 6.80 -7.25
N CYS A 181 -0.67 5.70 -7.20
CA CYS A 181 -1.24 4.35 -7.06
C CYS A 181 -1.98 4.16 -5.73
N LEU A 182 -1.47 4.72 -4.62
CA LEU A 182 -2.18 4.75 -3.34
C LEU A 182 -3.48 5.55 -3.41
N GLY A 183 -3.48 6.70 -4.11
CA GLY A 183 -4.68 7.49 -4.34
C GLY A 183 -5.76 6.71 -5.11
N GLU A 184 -5.36 6.05 -6.19
CA GLU A 184 -6.24 5.16 -6.98
C GLU A 184 -6.78 3.99 -6.13
N THR A 185 -5.92 3.38 -5.29
CA THR A 185 -6.29 2.30 -4.36
C THR A 185 -7.32 2.78 -3.34
N ARG A 186 -7.13 3.98 -2.76
CA ARG A 186 -8.08 4.59 -1.81
C ARG A 186 -9.45 4.82 -2.46
N GLN A 187 -9.47 5.29 -3.71
CA GLN A 187 -10.71 5.53 -4.43
C GLN A 187 -11.47 4.22 -4.67
N ALA A 188 -10.78 3.17 -5.13
CA ALA A 188 -11.36 1.84 -5.33
C ALA A 188 -11.91 1.24 -4.01
N LEU A 189 -11.20 1.44 -2.91
CA LEU A 189 -11.65 1.01 -1.58
C LEU A 189 -12.99 1.67 -1.17
N GLY A 190 -13.23 2.92 -1.58
CA GLY A 190 -14.48 3.63 -1.35
C GLY A 190 -15.69 2.94 -2.00
N GLY A 191 -15.50 2.34 -3.19
CA GLY A 191 -16.54 1.57 -3.88
C GLY A 191 -17.00 0.35 -3.08
N LEU A 192 -16.06 -0.39 -2.48
CA LEU A 192 -16.37 -1.57 -1.66
C LEU A 192 -17.17 -1.26 -0.41
N LYS A 193 -16.95 -0.09 0.20
CA LYS A 193 -17.70 0.34 1.39
C LYS A 193 -19.20 0.49 1.11
N MET A 194 -19.56 1.05 -0.05
CA MET A 194 -20.96 1.18 -0.45
C MET A 194 -21.63 -0.17 -0.62
N ILE A 195 -20.91 -1.15 -1.16
CA ILE A 195 -21.44 -2.49 -1.33
C ILE A 195 -21.63 -3.22 0.00
N GLY A 196 -20.72 -3.04 0.95
CA GLY A 196 -20.88 -3.54 2.33
C GLY A 196 -22.14 -3.00 3.01
N LEU A 197 -22.39 -1.69 2.88
CA LEU A 197 -23.59 -1.04 3.40
C LEU A 197 -24.88 -1.63 2.82
N THR A 198 -24.95 -1.79 1.50
CA THR A 198 -26.09 -2.43 0.83
C THR A 198 -26.31 -3.85 1.35
N SER A 199 -25.24 -4.64 1.42
CA SER A 199 -25.32 -6.03 1.89
C SER A 199 -25.81 -6.15 3.33
N ARG A 200 -25.39 -5.24 4.22
CA ARG A 200 -25.87 -5.16 5.61
C ARG A 200 -27.36 -4.81 5.68
N TYR A 201 -27.79 -3.80 4.91
CA TYR A 201 -29.21 -3.43 4.84
C TYR A 201 -30.07 -4.61 4.38
N MET A 202 -29.59 -5.37 3.39
CA MET A 202 -30.28 -6.54 2.89
C MET A 202 -30.33 -7.69 3.91
N ALA A 203 -29.25 -7.94 4.65
CA ALA A 203 -29.25 -8.91 5.74
C ALA A 203 -30.30 -8.55 6.80
N PHE A 204 -30.43 -7.26 7.14
CA PHE A 204 -31.45 -6.76 8.06
C PHE A 204 -32.88 -7.01 7.51
N CYS A 205 -33.14 -6.67 6.24
CA CYS A 205 -34.42 -6.96 5.61
C CYS A 205 -34.75 -8.45 5.60
N ILE A 206 -33.77 -9.32 5.33
CA ILE A 206 -33.95 -10.79 5.38
C ILE A 206 -34.32 -11.26 6.79
N ALA A 207 -33.62 -10.78 7.82
CA ALA A 207 -33.96 -11.11 9.21
C ALA A 207 -35.37 -10.64 9.60
N SER A 208 -35.77 -9.45 9.15
CA SER A 208 -37.09 -8.88 9.46
C SER A 208 -38.23 -9.67 8.84
N GLU A 209 -38.12 -10.02 7.55
CA GLU A 209 -39.13 -10.81 6.85
C GLU A 209 -39.15 -12.28 7.30
N ALA A 210 -38.00 -12.83 7.69
CA ALA A 210 -37.89 -14.19 8.23
C ALA A 210 -38.73 -14.39 9.49
N ALA A 211 -38.92 -13.34 10.30
CA ALA A 211 -39.77 -13.38 11.50
C ALA A 211 -41.25 -13.67 11.17
N GLY A 212 -41.68 -13.48 9.91
CA GLY A 212 -43.02 -13.83 9.44
C GLY A 212 -43.16 -15.27 8.91
N LEU A 213 -42.08 -16.06 8.88
CA LEU A 213 -42.02 -17.36 8.18
C LEU A 213 -41.75 -18.52 9.15
N ALA A 214 -42.77 -19.00 9.87
CA ALA A 214 -42.64 -20.05 10.91
C ALA A 214 -41.71 -21.24 10.57
N GLU A 215 -41.93 -21.95 9.45
CA GLU A 215 -41.13 -23.16 9.10
C GLU A 215 -39.74 -22.86 8.49
N ALA A 216 -39.50 -21.63 8.02
CA ALA A 216 -38.25 -21.25 7.35
C ALA A 216 -37.42 -20.19 8.09
N GLU A 217 -37.94 -19.67 9.21
CA GLU A 217 -37.36 -18.62 10.06
C GLU A 217 -35.91 -18.91 10.44
N ALA A 218 -35.63 -20.14 10.88
CA ALA A 218 -34.29 -20.55 11.30
C ALA A 218 -33.28 -20.48 10.15
N ASN A 219 -33.66 -20.88 8.92
CA ASN A 219 -32.77 -20.87 7.77
C ASN A 219 -32.41 -19.44 7.35
N PHE A 220 -33.39 -18.54 7.28
CA PHE A 220 -33.16 -17.14 6.89
C PHE A 220 -32.50 -16.32 8.00
N ARG A 221 -32.75 -16.64 9.28
CA ARG A 221 -31.97 -16.05 10.39
C ARG A 221 -30.50 -16.45 10.31
N ASN A 222 -30.21 -17.72 10.03
CA ASN A 222 -28.84 -18.18 9.84
C ASN A 222 -28.18 -17.48 8.64
N LEU A 223 -28.88 -17.38 7.50
CA LEU A 223 -28.39 -16.65 6.32
C LEU A 223 -28.08 -15.18 6.65
N SER A 224 -29.00 -14.49 7.33
CA SER A 224 -28.79 -13.09 7.73
C SER A 224 -27.59 -12.93 8.68
N ALA A 225 -27.43 -13.84 9.64
CA ALA A 225 -26.29 -13.85 10.54
C ALA A 225 -24.97 -14.09 9.79
N GLU A 226 -24.94 -15.01 8.83
CA GLU A 226 -23.78 -15.27 7.99
C GLU A 226 -23.42 -14.08 7.09
N ILE A 227 -24.41 -13.43 6.46
CA ILE A 227 -24.17 -12.21 5.67
C ILE A 227 -23.62 -11.10 6.57
N THR A 228 -24.20 -10.90 7.75
CA THR A 228 -23.73 -9.89 8.71
C THR A 228 -22.27 -10.14 9.09
N ARG A 229 -21.91 -11.39 9.40
CA ARG A 229 -20.52 -11.77 9.73
C ARG A 229 -19.55 -11.47 8.59
N VAL A 230 -19.93 -11.77 7.35
CA VAL A 230 -19.09 -11.51 6.17
C VAL A 230 -18.94 -10.01 5.91
N VAL A 231 -20.00 -9.22 6.10
CA VAL A 231 -19.93 -7.76 5.97
C VAL A 231 -19.09 -7.13 7.09
N ASP A 232 -19.16 -7.64 8.31
CA ASP A 232 -18.34 -7.16 9.42
C ASP A 232 -16.84 -7.43 9.19
N ASP A 233 -16.49 -8.59 8.61
CA ASP A 233 -15.11 -8.87 8.19
C ASP A 233 -14.67 -7.95 7.04
N LEU A 234 -15.55 -7.68 6.07
CA LEU A 234 -15.30 -6.71 5.00
C LEU A 234 -15.01 -5.31 5.58
N ASP A 235 -15.82 -4.85 6.53
CA ASP A 235 -15.64 -3.56 7.21
C ASP A 235 -14.35 -3.52 8.04
N ALA A 236 -13.95 -4.62 8.68
CA ALA A 236 -12.69 -4.70 9.40
C ALA A 236 -11.49 -4.61 8.43
N LYS A 237 -11.52 -5.36 7.33
CA LYS A 237 -10.46 -5.38 6.30
C LYS A 237 -10.35 -4.03 5.59
N THR A 238 -11.46 -3.43 5.20
CA THR A 238 -11.47 -2.12 4.53
C THR A 238 -10.96 -1.00 5.44
N ARG A 239 -11.28 -1.04 6.75
CA ARG A 239 -10.68 -0.13 7.74
C ARG A 239 -9.18 -0.32 7.87
N ALA A 240 -8.72 -1.56 8.05
CA ALA A 240 -7.28 -1.85 8.15
C ALA A 240 -6.50 -1.40 6.90
N MET A 241 -7.07 -1.63 5.70
CA MET A 241 -6.46 -1.15 4.46
C MET A 241 -6.42 0.37 4.40
N LYS A 242 -7.50 1.05 4.82
CA LYS A 242 -7.54 2.52 4.85
C LYS A 242 -6.45 3.07 5.77
N ASP A 243 -6.33 2.55 6.98
CA ASP A 243 -5.33 3.02 7.95
C ASP A 243 -3.90 2.82 7.41
N ALA A 244 -3.66 1.69 6.73
CA ALA A 244 -2.38 1.43 6.06
C ALA A 244 -2.11 2.39 4.89
N ILE A 245 -3.13 2.71 4.08
CA ILE A 245 -3.03 3.71 3.00
C ILE A 245 -2.71 5.09 3.57
N ASP A 246 -3.39 5.49 4.65
CA ASP A 246 -3.23 6.79 5.29
C ASP A 246 -1.78 6.93 5.84
N HIS A 247 -1.31 5.92 6.59
CA HIS A 247 0.09 5.86 7.07
C HIS A 247 1.11 5.84 5.93
N GLY A 248 0.83 5.07 4.87
CA GLY A 248 1.70 5.00 3.68
C GLY A 248 1.81 6.33 2.93
N GLN A 249 0.72 7.10 2.85
CA GLN A 249 0.73 8.43 2.24
C GLN A 249 1.52 9.44 3.06
N GLU A 250 1.33 9.49 4.38
CA GLU A 250 2.10 10.37 5.26
C GLU A 250 3.61 10.13 5.10
N LEU A 251 4.02 8.86 5.10
CA LEU A 251 5.42 8.48 4.91
C LEU A 251 5.95 8.87 3.53
N LEU A 252 5.17 8.69 2.47
CA LEU A 252 5.54 9.09 1.11
C LEU A 252 5.71 10.59 0.94
N GLU A 253 4.81 11.38 1.52
CA GLU A 253 4.91 12.85 1.48
C GLU A 253 6.17 13.35 2.17
N LEU A 254 6.56 12.74 3.30
CA LEU A 254 7.83 13.04 3.97
C LEU A 254 9.02 12.68 3.08
N LEU A 255 9.04 11.47 2.51
CA LEU A 255 10.11 11.01 1.63
C LEU A 255 10.27 11.90 0.39
N LEU A 256 9.18 12.34 -0.22
CA LEU A 256 9.19 13.25 -1.38
C LEU A 256 9.75 14.64 -1.04
N LYS A 257 9.56 15.11 0.20
CA LYS A 257 10.16 16.36 0.72
C LYS A 257 11.62 16.19 1.13
N GLY A 258 12.22 15.01 0.94
CA GLY A 258 13.56 14.69 1.45
C GLY A 258 13.62 14.67 2.98
N GLN A 259 12.48 14.47 3.64
CA GLN A 259 12.38 14.38 5.09
C GLN A 259 12.39 12.92 5.53
N THR A 260 12.99 12.67 6.69
CA THR A 260 13.13 11.33 7.27
C THR A 260 12.46 11.34 8.63
N TYR A 261 11.55 10.39 8.84
CA TYR A 261 10.86 10.17 10.11
C TYR A 261 11.68 9.20 10.97
N ALA A 262 12.00 9.58 12.21
CA ALA A 262 12.56 8.68 13.20
C ALA A 262 11.43 8.30 14.18
N LYS A 263 10.87 7.08 14.03
CA LYS A 263 10.15 6.41 15.13
C LYS A 263 11.17 5.76 16.05
#